data_AF-A0A7Y7ECE2-F1
#
_entry.id   AF-A0A7Y7ECE2-F1
#
_cell.length_a   1.000
_cell.length_b   1.000
_cell.length_c   1.000
_cell.angle_alpha   90.00
_cell.angle_beta   90.00
_cell.angle_gamma   90.00
#
_symmetry.space_group_name_H-M   'P 1'
#
loop_
_entity.id
_entity.type
_entity.pdbx_description
1 polymer ?
#
loop_
_entity_poly.entity_id
_entity_poly.type
_entity_poly.pdbx_seq_one_letter_code
_entity_poly.pdbx_strand_id
1 'polypeptide(L)'
;MKSRINPITEELTFEEWDGLSFESKRDIWNHHWNPYKPEIGKNTKRAIVERFANDLKADFEQIGISSFGWTVYMLFVIVKDSKIRIPKEFSDISVNKGVIIEQLDNNRVKVKFGYGGTTEIDLTDKMKIK
;
A
#
# COMPACT_ATOMS: atom_id res chain seq x y z
N MET A 1 3.19 15.13 -30.79
CA MET A 1 3.18 16.22 -29.79
C MET A 1 3.42 15.56 -28.43
N LYS A 2 4.59 15.76 -27.81
CA LYS A 2 4.88 15.18 -26.49
C LYS A 2 4.01 15.92 -25.48
N SER A 3 2.95 15.28 -25.00
CA SER A 3 2.25 15.72 -23.79
C SER A 3 3.31 15.81 -22.69
N ARG A 4 3.63 17.06 -22.28
CA ARG A 4 4.35 17.29 -21.04
C ARG A 4 3.34 16.91 -19.96
N ILE A 5 3.46 15.70 -19.43
CA ILE A 5 2.77 15.31 -18.21
C ILE A 5 3.24 16.33 -17.18
N ASN A 6 2.37 17.28 -16.83
CA ASN A 6 2.58 18.09 -15.64
C ASN A 6 2.77 17.08 -14.52
N PRO A 7 3.87 17.15 -13.74
CA PRO A 7 4.01 16.26 -12.61
C PRO A 7 2.75 16.45 -11.78
N ILE A 8 1.97 15.39 -11.55
CA ILE A 8 0.82 15.46 -10.65
C ILE A 8 1.44 15.64 -9.25
N THR A 9 1.70 16.90 -8.91
CA THR A 9 2.08 17.38 -7.58
C THR A 9 0.85 17.63 -6.72
N GLU A 10 -0.33 17.50 -7.30
CA GLU A 10 -1.61 17.65 -6.63
C GLU A 10 -2.02 16.32 -6.01
N GLU A 11 -2.40 16.37 -4.74
CA GLU A 11 -3.08 15.26 -4.07
C GLU A 11 -4.39 14.96 -4.82
N LEU A 12 -4.66 13.68 -5.02
CA LEU A 12 -5.83 13.18 -5.75
C LEU A 12 -6.78 12.53 -4.76
N THR A 13 -8.08 12.68 -5.01
CA THR A 13 -9.10 11.80 -4.45
C THR A 13 -8.93 10.38 -4.97
N PHE A 14 -9.63 9.42 -4.35
CA PHE A 14 -9.60 8.03 -4.85
C PHE A 14 -10.20 7.94 -6.26
N GLU A 15 -11.31 8.64 -6.53
CA GLU A 15 -12.00 8.62 -7.82
C GLU A 15 -11.13 9.22 -8.94
N GLU A 16 -10.41 10.30 -8.66
CA GLU A 16 -9.44 10.88 -9.59
C GLU A 16 -8.28 9.92 -9.86
N TRP A 17 -7.75 9.28 -8.80
CA TRP A 17 -6.72 8.26 -8.95
C TRP A 17 -7.20 7.11 -9.82
N ASP A 18 -8.35 6.50 -9.49
CA ASP A 18 -8.87 5.32 -10.16
C ASP A 18 -9.16 5.58 -11.64
N GLY A 19 -9.60 6.80 -11.98
CA GLY A 19 -9.84 7.25 -13.35
C GLY A 19 -8.59 7.49 -14.21
N LEU A 20 -7.38 7.48 -13.62
CA LEU A 20 -6.14 7.59 -14.38
C LEU A 20 -5.86 6.30 -15.18
N SER A 21 -5.18 6.44 -16.32
CA SER A 21 -4.64 5.28 -17.03
C SER A 21 -3.52 4.61 -16.22
N PHE A 22 -3.29 3.33 -16.46
CA PHE A 22 -2.19 2.58 -15.86
C PHE A 22 -0.84 3.28 -16.03
N GLU A 23 -0.56 3.82 -17.23
CA GLU A 23 0.69 4.52 -17.52
C GLU A 23 0.88 5.77 -16.67
N SER A 24 -0.20 6.53 -16.43
CA SER A 24 -0.19 7.70 -15.56
C SER A 24 0.01 7.32 -14.09
N LYS A 25 -0.71 6.31 -13.58
CA LYS A 25 -0.51 5.80 -12.22
C LYS A 25 0.93 5.32 -12.03
N ARG A 26 1.47 4.61 -13.03
CA ARG A 26 2.85 4.12 -13.05
C ARG A 26 3.88 5.23 -13.04
N ASP A 27 3.66 6.28 -13.80
CA ASP A 27 4.54 7.45 -13.79
C ASP A 27 4.56 8.12 -12.41
N ILE A 28 3.39 8.26 -11.77
CA ILE A 28 3.26 8.80 -10.41
C ILE A 28 4.05 7.98 -9.39
N TRP A 29 3.79 6.68 -9.28
CA TRP A 29 4.46 5.92 -8.22
C TRP A 29 5.95 5.69 -8.48
N ASN A 30 6.42 5.73 -9.75
CA ASN A 30 7.84 5.54 -10.08
C ASN A 30 8.66 6.84 -9.96
N HIS A 31 8.10 7.99 -10.32
CA HIS A 31 8.85 9.24 -10.43
C HIS A 31 8.44 10.31 -9.42
N HIS A 32 7.24 10.22 -8.84
CA HIS A 32 6.70 11.24 -7.94
C HIS A 32 6.62 10.78 -6.48
N TRP A 33 6.14 9.56 -6.24
CA TRP A 33 6.16 9.00 -4.89
C TRP A 33 7.59 8.61 -4.54
N ASN A 34 8.25 9.44 -3.75
CA ASN A 34 9.60 9.19 -3.29
C ASN A 34 9.55 8.60 -1.87
N PRO A 35 10.08 7.38 -1.62
CA PRO A 35 10.10 6.78 -0.28
C PRO A 35 10.84 7.60 0.78
N TYR A 36 11.75 8.49 0.37
CA TYR A 36 12.48 9.41 1.25
C TYR A 36 11.72 10.73 1.48
N LYS A 37 10.58 10.92 0.80
CA LYS A 37 9.67 12.07 0.93
C LYS A 37 8.22 11.56 1.02
N PRO A 38 7.88 10.83 2.09
CA PRO A 38 6.59 10.13 2.23
C PRO A 38 5.38 11.07 2.26
N GLU A 39 5.59 12.37 2.51
CA GLU A 39 4.59 13.42 2.46
C GLU A 39 4.00 13.63 1.06
N ILE A 40 4.72 13.29 0.00
CA ILE A 40 4.25 13.44 -1.38
C ILE A 40 3.19 12.37 -1.68
N GLY A 41 2.00 12.81 -2.08
CA GLY A 41 0.87 11.95 -2.39
C GLY A 41 0.27 11.30 -1.14
N LYS A 42 0.51 11.84 0.05
CA LYS A 42 0.11 11.23 1.32
C LYS A 42 -1.41 11.12 1.43
N ASN A 43 -2.15 12.10 0.92
CA ASN A 43 -3.61 12.08 0.95
C ASN A 43 -4.15 11.14 -0.13
N THR A 44 -3.55 11.12 -1.33
CA THR A 44 -3.87 10.12 -2.36
C THR A 44 -3.67 8.70 -1.84
N LYS A 45 -2.50 8.41 -1.30
CA LYS A 45 -2.15 7.12 -0.68
C LYS A 45 -3.15 6.74 0.42
N ARG A 46 -3.55 7.71 1.25
CA ARG A 46 -4.55 7.48 2.30
C ARG A 46 -5.92 7.15 1.71
N ALA A 47 -6.40 7.91 0.74
CA ALA A 47 -7.68 7.67 0.07
C ALA A 47 -7.72 6.27 -0.57
N ILE A 48 -6.62 5.84 -1.20
CA ILE A 48 -6.47 4.49 -1.74
C ILE A 48 -6.56 3.43 -0.64
N VAL A 49 -5.81 3.58 0.46
CA VAL A 49 -5.81 2.61 1.56
C VAL A 49 -7.17 2.54 2.26
N GLU A 50 -7.82 3.68 2.49
CA GLU A 50 -9.16 3.75 3.09
C GLU A 50 -10.19 3.06 2.21
N ARG A 51 -10.17 3.35 0.89
CA ARG A 51 -11.06 2.68 -0.04
C ARG A 51 -10.80 1.19 -0.11
N PHE A 52 -9.54 0.78 -0.20
CA PHE A 52 -9.17 -0.64 -0.22
C PHE A 52 -9.62 -1.35 1.06
N ALA A 53 -9.44 -0.74 2.23
CA ALA A 53 -9.88 -1.30 3.51
C ALA A 53 -11.41 -1.47 3.59
N ASN A 54 -12.16 -0.50 3.06
CA ASN A 54 -13.64 -0.56 3.02
C ASN A 54 -14.13 -1.64 2.06
N ASP A 55 -13.47 -1.81 0.92
CA ASP A 55 -13.83 -2.82 -0.09
C ASP A 55 -13.33 -4.23 0.30
N LEU A 56 -12.34 -4.32 1.18
CA LEU A 56 -11.77 -5.57 1.67
C LEU A 56 -12.75 -6.28 2.62
N LYS A 57 -13.44 -7.30 2.11
CA LYS A 57 -14.33 -8.18 2.88
C LYS A 57 -13.57 -9.28 3.63
N ALA A 58 -12.51 -8.92 4.34
CA ALA A 58 -11.67 -9.85 5.09
C ALA A 58 -11.14 -9.22 6.37
N ASP A 59 -10.99 -10.04 7.42
CA ASP A 59 -10.37 -9.60 8.66
C ASP A 59 -8.87 -9.38 8.48
N PHE A 60 -8.39 -8.23 8.95
CA PHE A 60 -6.98 -7.85 8.93
C PHE A 60 -6.58 -7.14 10.21
N GLU A 61 -5.31 -7.30 10.59
CA GLU A 61 -4.71 -6.64 11.76
C GLU A 61 -4.16 -5.27 11.40
N GLN A 62 -3.56 -5.14 10.21
CA GLN A 62 -3.06 -3.87 9.70
C GLN A 62 -3.11 -3.86 8.17
N ILE A 63 -3.42 -2.69 7.61
CA ILE A 63 -3.45 -2.44 6.17
C ILE A 63 -2.70 -1.15 5.86
N GLY A 64 -2.13 -1.05 4.66
CA GLY A 64 -1.40 0.16 4.32
C GLY A 64 -0.81 0.16 2.93
N ILE A 65 -0.02 1.19 2.68
CA ILE A 65 0.82 1.31 1.50
C ILE A 65 2.25 1.63 1.95
N SER A 66 3.23 0.97 1.33
CA SER A 66 4.65 1.15 1.62
C SER A 66 5.47 0.78 0.40
N SER A 67 6.69 1.33 0.33
CA SER A 67 7.71 0.83 -0.59
C SER A 67 8.25 -0.52 -0.09
N PHE A 68 8.29 -1.53 -0.96
CA PHE A 68 8.97 -2.80 -0.71
C PHE A 68 10.14 -2.94 -1.71
N GLY A 69 11.38 -3.01 -1.22
CA GLY A 69 12.57 -3.17 -2.08
C GLY A 69 12.92 -1.92 -2.89
N TRP A 70 13.15 -2.06 -4.19
CA TRP A 70 13.62 -1.04 -5.14
C TRP A 70 12.59 0.08 -5.43
N THR A 71 12.06 0.73 -4.40
CA THR A 71 11.16 1.90 -4.51
C THR A 71 9.77 1.64 -5.09
N VAL A 72 9.37 0.38 -5.26
CA VAL A 72 8.02 0.04 -5.74
C VAL A 72 7.03 0.11 -4.58
N TYR A 73 6.07 1.04 -4.68
CA TYR A 73 4.95 1.12 -3.76
C TYR A 73 3.99 -0.05 -3.98
N MET A 74 3.68 -0.74 -2.88
CA MET A 74 2.68 -1.79 -2.86
C MET A 74 1.70 -1.51 -1.72
N LEU A 75 0.45 -1.88 -1.93
CA LEU A 75 -0.47 -2.08 -0.83
C LEU A 75 -0.03 -3.30 -0.04
N PHE A 76 -0.33 -3.33 1.26
CA PHE A 76 -0.10 -4.50 2.07
C PHE A 76 -1.26 -4.75 3.02
N VAL A 77 -1.50 -6.03 3.31
CA VAL A 77 -2.51 -6.47 4.29
C VAL A 77 -1.88 -7.52 5.17
N ILE A 78 -1.91 -7.31 6.48
CA ILE A 78 -1.42 -8.25 7.48
C ILE A 78 -2.62 -8.98 8.09
N VAL A 79 -2.57 -10.31 8.03
CA VAL A 79 -3.62 -11.19 8.56
C VAL A 79 -3.05 -12.22 9.53
N LYS A 80 -3.90 -12.71 10.43
CA LYS A 80 -3.56 -13.83 11.33
C LYS A 80 -3.55 -15.17 10.61
N ASP A 81 -4.55 -15.43 9.76
CA ASP A 81 -4.68 -16.72 9.07
C ASP A 81 -4.18 -16.66 7.61
N SER A 82 -3.23 -17.52 7.30
CA SER A 82 -2.71 -17.75 5.94
C SER A 82 -3.80 -18.14 4.91
N LYS A 83 -4.96 -18.66 5.34
CA LYS A 83 -6.07 -19.05 4.47
C LYS A 83 -6.93 -17.88 4.01
N ILE A 84 -6.89 -16.73 4.71
CA ILE A 84 -7.66 -15.54 4.32
C ILE A 84 -7.22 -15.09 2.93
N ARG A 85 -8.15 -15.01 1.99
CA ARG A 85 -7.84 -14.59 0.62
C ARG A 85 -7.79 -13.07 0.55
N ILE A 86 -6.68 -12.56 0.04
CA ILE A 86 -6.47 -11.12 -0.18
C ILE A 86 -6.29 -10.93 -1.70
N PRO A 87 -6.92 -9.91 -2.32
CA PRO A 87 -6.65 -9.55 -3.70
C PRO A 87 -5.15 -9.35 -3.95
N LYS A 88 -4.67 -9.64 -5.16
CA LYS A 88 -3.26 -9.44 -5.52
C LYS A 88 -2.98 -8.03 -6.06
N GLU A 89 -4.04 -7.29 -6.38
CA GLU A 89 -4.00 -5.97 -6.98
C GLU A 89 -5.26 -5.20 -6.57
N PHE A 90 -5.14 -3.88 -6.48
CA PHE A 90 -6.26 -2.97 -6.28
C PHE A 90 -5.92 -1.62 -6.93
N SER A 91 -6.79 -1.13 -7.82
CA SER A 91 -6.58 0.09 -8.61
C SER A 91 -5.15 0.18 -9.21
N ASP A 92 -4.75 -0.89 -9.90
CA ASP A 92 -3.43 -1.03 -10.55
C ASP A 92 -2.21 -1.10 -9.61
N ILE A 93 -2.42 -1.07 -8.29
CA ILE A 93 -1.35 -1.23 -7.29
C ILE A 93 -1.34 -2.68 -6.80
N SER A 94 -0.18 -3.32 -6.90
CA SER A 94 0.02 -4.68 -6.35
C SER A 94 -0.20 -4.72 -4.83
N VAL A 95 -0.79 -5.80 -4.35
CA VAL A 95 -1.08 -6.04 -2.93
C VAL A 95 -0.19 -7.16 -2.41
N ASN A 96 0.62 -6.85 -1.39
CA ASN A 96 1.51 -7.77 -0.71
C ASN A 96 0.86 -8.29 0.58
N LYS A 97 0.43 -9.55 0.57
CA LYS A 97 -0.13 -10.20 1.76
C LYS A 97 0.98 -10.56 2.76
N GLY A 98 0.81 -10.12 4.01
CA GLY A 98 1.59 -10.54 5.17
C GLY A 98 0.80 -11.50 6.06
N VAL A 99 1.44 -12.56 6.55
CA VAL A 99 0.86 -13.49 7.53
C VAL A 99 1.66 -13.41 8.83
N ILE A 100 0.98 -13.23 9.95
CA ILE A 100 1.61 -13.28 11.28
C ILE A 100 2.07 -14.71 11.54
N ILE A 101 3.36 -14.88 11.83
CA ILE A 101 3.97 -16.18 12.14
C ILE A 101 4.37 -16.31 13.61
N GLU A 102 4.51 -15.18 14.33
CA GLU A 102 4.94 -15.16 15.72
C GLU A 102 4.46 -13.86 16.41
N GLN A 103 3.95 -13.96 17.63
CA GLN A 103 3.68 -12.81 18.49
C GLN A 103 4.92 -12.51 19.34
N LEU A 104 5.45 -11.29 19.28
CA LEU A 104 6.66 -10.91 20.03
C LEU A 104 6.31 -10.24 21.36
N ASP A 105 5.32 -9.34 21.34
CA ASP A 105 4.71 -8.73 22.53
C ASP A 105 3.30 -8.22 22.22
N ASN A 106 2.71 -7.36 23.05
CA ASN A 106 1.33 -6.88 22.88
C ASN A 106 1.07 -6.20 21.53
N ASN A 107 2.05 -5.48 20.97
CA ASN A 107 1.86 -4.68 19.75
C ASN A 107 2.81 -5.10 18.62
N ARG A 108 3.83 -5.91 18.87
CA ARG A 108 4.79 -6.34 17.86
C ARG A 108 4.61 -7.80 17.49
N VAL A 109 4.65 -8.05 16.18
CA VAL A 109 4.53 -9.37 15.58
C VAL A 109 5.62 -9.57 14.53
N LYS A 110 5.94 -10.84 14.28
CA LYS A 110 6.74 -11.24 13.13
C LYS A 110 5.81 -11.62 12.00
N VAL A 111 5.98 -10.98 10.85
CA VAL A 111 5.13 -11.16 9.67
C VAL A 111 5.97 -11.69 8.52
N LYS A 112 5.49 -12.75 7.87
CA LYS A 112 6.03 -13.22 6.59
C LYS A 112 5.19 -12.66 5.45
N PHE A 113 5.79 -11.79 4.65
CA PHE A 113 5.20 -11.28 3.42
C PHE A 113 5.46 -12.20 2.24
N GLY A 114 4.57 -12.17 1.25
CA GLY A 114 4.78 -12.84 -0.03
C GLY A 114 6.00 -12.27 -0.77
N TYR A 115 6.22 -10.96 -0.66
CA TYR A 115 7.39 -10.25 -1.16
C TYR A 115 8.14 -9.53 -0.02
N GLY A 116 9.47 -9.58 -0.01
CA GLY A 116 10.31 -8.94 1.02
C GLY A 116 10.64 -9.83 2.24
N GLY A 117 10.09 -11.04 2.32
CA GLY A 117 10.46 -12.03 3.34
C GLY A 117 9.79 -11.80 4.70
N THR A 118 10.55 -12.02 5.78
CA THR A 118 10.04 -11.92 7.16
C THR A 118 10.53 -10.64 7.81
N THR A 119 9.64 -9.90 8.46
CA THR A 119 9.97 -8.65 9.15
C THR A 119 9.15 -8.48 10.42
N GLU A 120 9.62 -7.64 11.33
CA GLU A 120 8.91 -7.28 12.56
C GLU A 120 8.02 -6.06 12.31
N ILE A 121 6.76 -6.14 12.70
CA ILE A 121 5.76 -5.10 12.49
C ILE A 121 5.15 -4.70 13.83
N ASP A 122 5.07 -3.39 14.04
CA ASP A 122 4.26 -2.77 15.08
C ASP A 122 2.82 -2.57 14.57
N LEU A 123 1.86 -3.18 15.28
CA LEU A 123 0.43 -3.19 14.99
C LEU A 123 -0.35 -2.09 15.73
N THR A 124 0.32 -1.12 16.35
CA THR A 124 -0.34 -0.03 17.10
C THR A 124 -1.33 0.73 16.21
N ASP A 125 -0.94 1.02 14.97
CA ASP A 125 -1.85 1.63 14.00
C ASP A 125 -2.45 0.56 13.08
N LYS A 126 -3.77 0.53 12.97
CA LYS A 126 -4.47 -0.36 12.03
C LYS A 126 -4.25 0.04 10.56
N MET A 127 -3.98 1.32 10.31
CA MET A 127 -3.68 1.86 8.97
C MET A 127 -2.29 2.51 8.94
N LYS A 128 -1.49 2.18 7.92
CA LYS A 128 -0.15 2.74 7.74
C LYS A 128 0.04 3.33 6.34
N ILE A 129 0.49 4.58 6.30
CA ILE A 129 0.92 5.26 5.08
C ILE A 129 2.41 5.56 5.23
N LYS A 130 3.24 4.91 4.42
CA LYS A 130 4.69 5.09 4.39
C LYS A 130 5.16 5.56 3.01
#